data_AF-A0A939JGU1-F1
#
_entry.id   AF-A0A939JGU1-F1
#
_cell.length_a   1.000
_cell.length_b   1.000
_cell.length_c   1.000
_cell.angle_alpha   90.00
_cell.angle_beta   90.00
_cell.angle_gamma   90.00
#
_symmetry.space_group_name_H-M   'P 1'
#
loop_
_entity.id
_entity.type
_entity.pdbx_description
1 polymer ?
#
loop_
_entity_poly.entity_id
_entity_poly.type
_entity_poly.pdbx_seq_one_letter_code
_entity_poly.pdbx_strand_id
1 'polypeptide(L)'
;EFVRGSFSVFDGFVVGIRAYLESVDQQYDAAWELAVRALELADDPLTEMVAPQMPPTYLRLIAKAMASLGGRELGLKAAQLLGASDRMLPPAHVATALERETRATAESAARTVLGDAEYEAGYAEGGNLSKEEATALVRRDR
;
A
#
# COMPACT_ATOMS: atom_id res chain seq x y z
N GLU A 1 21.71 17.84 6.39
CA GLU A 1 20.56 16.91 6.50
C GLU A 1 19.45 17.21 5.48
N PHE A 2 19.03 18.47 5.29
CA PHE A 2 17.94 18.84 4.37
C PHE A 2 18.07 18.32 2.92
N VAL A 3 19.28 18.36 2.36
CA VAL A 3 19.54 17.85 0.99
C VAL A 3 19.26 16.35 0.90
N ARG A 4 19.62 15.55 1.92
CA ARG A 4 19.45 14.09 1.88
C ARG A 4 17.98 13.67 2.01
N GLY A 5 17.19 14.34 2.84
CA GLY A 5 15.75 14.11 2.95
C GLY A 5 14.95 14.55 1.71
N SER A 6 15.39 15.60 1.02
CA SER A 6 14.70 16.04 -0.22
C SER A 6 14.82 15.00 -1.34
N PHE A 7 15.92 14.25 -1.38
CA PHE A 7 16.10 13.16 -2.34
C PHE A 7 15.24 11.94 -1.99
N SER A 8 15.06 11.57 -0.70
CA SER A 8 14.26 10.39 -0.33
C SER A 8 12.78 10.55 -0.66
N VAL A 9 12.18 11.73 -0.41
CA VAL A 9 10.78 12.02 -0.78
C VAL A 9 10.58 11.90 -2.29
N PHE A 10 11.46 12.53 -3.09
CA PHE A 10 11.36 12.50 -4.53
C PHE A 10 11.61 11.11 -5.11
N ASP A 11 12.63 10.41 -4.63
CA ASP A 11 12.95 9.05 -5.07
C ASP A 11 11.81 8.09 -4.72
N GLY A 12 11.26 8.18 -3.51
CA GLY A 12 10.08 7.41 -3.10
C GLY A 12 8.89 7.67 -4.02
N PHE A 13 8.64 8.93 -4.37
CA PHE A 13 7.58 9.30 -5.31
C PHE A 13 7.78 8.70 -6.71
N VAL A 14 8.98 8.82 -7.28
CA VAL A 14 9.30 8.28 -8.61
C VAL A 14 9.19 6.75 -8.63
N VAL A 15 9.71 6.07 -7.60
CA VAL A 15 9.58 4.61 -7.47
C VAL A 15 8.11 4.20 -7.30
N GLY A 16 7.34 4.96 -6.53
CA GLY A 16 5.91 4.73 -6.33
C GLY A 16 5.08 4.88 -7.61
N ILE A 17 5.36 5.89 -8.45
CA ILE A 17 4.71 6.03 -9.76
C ILE A 17 5.06 4.84 -10.65
N ARG A 18 6.33 4.40 -10.68
CA ARG A 18 6.71 3.22 -11.46
C ARG A 18 5.96 1.98 -10.99
N ALA A 19 5.88 1.75 -9.67
CA ALA A 19 5.10 0.67 -9.11
C ALA A 19 3.63 0.71 -9.56
N TYR A 20 3.02 1.91 -9.61
CA TYR A 20 1.67 2.08 -10.11
C TYR A 20 1.56 1.69 -11.59
N LEU A 21 2.49 2.14 -12.44
CA LEU A 21 2.52 1.80 -13.86
C LEU A 21 2.63 0.28 -14.07
N GLU A 22 3.55 -0.39 -13.38
CA GLU A 22 3.65 -1.86 -13.43
C GLU A 22 2.33 -2.53 -13.01
N SER A 23 1.62 -1.97 -12.03
CA SER A 23 0.30 -2.47 -11.61
C SER A 23 -0.83 -2.21 -12.62
N VAL A 24 -0.67 -1.23 -13.50
CA VAL A 24 -1.58 -0.96 -14.62
C VAL A 24 -1.30 -1.95 -15.75
N ASP A 25 -0.02 -2.22 -16.02
CA ASP A 25 0.45 -3.22 -16.99
C ASP A 25 0.34 -4.66 -16.49
N GLN A 26 -0.33 -4.86 -15.34
CA GLN A 26 -0.58 -6.15 -14.69
C GLN A 26 0.70 -6.94 -14.34
N GLN A 27 1.84 -6.27 -14.25
CA GLN A 27 3.12 -6.82 -13.78
C GLN A 27 3.16 -6.80 -12.24
N TYR A 28 2.28 -7.57 -11.60
CA TYR A 28 2.03 -7.45 -10.15
C TYR A 28 3.23 -7.84 -9.28
N ASP A 29 4.08 -8.76 -9.71
CA ASP A 29 5.35 -9.06 -9.03
C ASP A 29 6.27 -7.82 -8.97
N ALA A 30 6.51 -7.19 -10.13
CA ALA A 30 7.34 -5.99 -10.22
C ALA A 30 6.70 -4.81 -9.48
N ALA A 31 5.38 -4.65 -9.59
CA ALA A 31 4.63 -3.62 -8.88
C ALA A 31 4.77 -3.77 -7.36
N TRP A 32 4.70 -5.00 -6.83
CA TRP A 32 4.89 -5.25 -5.40
C TRP A 32 6.31 -4.88 -4.97
N GLU A 33 7.34 -5.39 -5.64
CA GLU A 33 8.74 -5.10 -5.29
C GLU A 33 9.04 -3.59 -5.29
N LEU A 34 8.57 -2.88 -6.32
CA LEU A 34 8.73 -1.43 -6.40
C LEU A 34 7.92 -0.70 -5.34
N ALA A 35 6.69 -1.12 -5.04
CA ALA A 35 5.87 -0.48 -4.02
C ALA A 35 6.44 -0.67 -2.61
N VAL A 36 7.03 -1.83 -2.30
CA VAL A 36 7.76 -2.07 -1.04
C VAL A 36 8.96 -1.13 -0.95
N ARG A 37 9.74 -1.01 -2.02
CA ARG A 37 10.86 -0.07 -2.06
C ARG A 37 10.42 1.38 -1.90
N ALA A 38 9.29 1.76 -2.51
CA ALA A 38 8.72 3.10 -2.35
C ALA A 38 8.29 3.37 -0.90
N LEU A 39 7.70 2.37 -0.23
CA LEU A 39 7.35 2.44 1.19
C LEU A 39 8.59 2.63 2.07
N GLU A 40 9.67 1.89 1.81
CA GLU A 40 10.94 2.03 2.53
C GLU A 40 11.57 3.43 2.35
N LEU A 41 11.51 3.99 1.14
CA LEU A 41 11.99 5.35 0.86
C LEU A 41 11.11 6.43 1.52
N ALA A 42 9.82 6.14 1.67
CA ALA A 42 8.86 7.03 2.31
C ALA A 42 8.89 6.98 3.84
N ASP A 43 9.62 6.02 4.44
CA ASP A 43 9.86 5.92 5.88
C ASP A 43 10.97 6.89 6.34
N ASP A 44 10.85 8.15 5.92
CA ASP A 44 11.77 9.23 6.26
C ASP A 44 10.99 10.33 7.02
N PRO A 45 11.52 10.90 8.11
CA PRO A 45 10.84 11.95 8.87
C PRO A 45 10.42 13.16 8.03
N LEU A 46 11.17 13.50 6.97
CA LEU A 46 10.77 14.59 6.08
C LEU A 46 9.53 14.21 5.26
N THR A 47 9.42 12.97 4.81
CA THR A 47 8.22 12.47 4.11
C THR A 47 6.98 12.60 4.97
N GLU A 48 7.07 12.26 6.26
CA GLU A 48 5.96 12.44 7.21
C GLU A 48 5.55 13.92 7.36
N MET A 49 6.49 14.85 7.22
CA MET A 49 6.21 16.28 7.30
C MET A 49 5.60 16.85 6.02
N VAL A 50 6.08 16.46 4.84
CA VAL A 50 5.73 17.12 3.56
C VAL A 50 4.73 16.34 2.72
N ALA A 51 4.65 15.02 2.90
CA ALA A 51 3.77 14.14 2.14
C ALA A 51 3.29 12.95 3.02
N PRO A 52 2.61 13.22 4.15
CA PRO A 52 2.18 12.19 5.10
C PRO A 52 1.25 11.12 4.49
N GLN A 53 0.63 11.40 3.35
CA GLN A 53 -0.18 10.45 2.59
C GLN A 53 0.64 9.40 1.81
N MET A 54 1.95 9.59 1.61
CA MET A 54 2.75 8.69 0.77
C MET A 54 2.83 7.26 1.32
N PRO A 55 3.22 7.01 2.59
CA PRO A 55 3.25 5.64 3.14
C PRO A 55 1.91 4.89 3.01
N PRO A 56 0.74 5.43 3.43
CA PRO A 56 -0.52 4.71 3.26
C PRO A 56 -0.91 4.51 1.79
N THR A 57 -0.49 5.40 0.87
CA THR A 57 -0.69 5.19 -0.57
C THR A 57 0.09 3.97 -1.07
N TYR A 58 1.32 3.78 -0.62
CA TYR A 58 2.12 2.60 -1.01
C TYR A 58 1.61 1.31 -0.38
N LEU A 59 1.09 1.34 0.85
CA LEU A 59 0.39 0.19 1.43
C LEU A 59 -0.80 -0.26 0.57
N ARG A 60 -1.60 0.68 0.03
CA ARG A 60 -2.69 0.33 -0.91
C ARG A 60 -2.19 -0.29 -2.20
N LEU A 61 -1.08 0.20 -2.73
CA LEU A 61 -0.51 -0.32 -3.97
C LEU A 61 0.07 -1.73 -3.77
N ILE A 62 0.71 -1.98 -2.63
CA ILE A 62 1.15 -3.33 -2.22
C ILE A 62 -0.07 -4.25 -2.07
N ALA A 63 -1.12 -3.80 -1.41
CA ALA A 63 -2.36 -4.56 -1.26
C ALA A 63 -2.98 -4.92 -2.62
N LYS A 64 -3.02 -3.96 -3.57
CA LYS A 64 -3.46 -4.22 -4.95
C LYS A 64 -2.64 -5.34 -5.58
N ALA A 65 -1.32 -5.25 -5.53
CA ALA A 65 -0.43 -6.24 -6.14
C ALA A 65 -0.59 -7.63 -5.50
N MET A 66 -0.61 -7.72 -4.16
CA MET A 66 -0.82 -8.97 -3.41
C MET A 66 -2.15 -9.63 -3.77
N ALA A 67 -3.25 -8.88 -3.69
CA ALA A 67 -4.58 -9.41 -4.01
C ALA A 67 -4.68 -9.89 -5.47
N SER A 68 -3.99 -9.21 -6.39
CA SER A 68 -4.02 -9.54 -7.82
C SER A 68 -3.15 -10.73 -8.20
N LEU A 69 -2.10 -11.05 -7.43
CA LEU A 69 -1.35 -12.30 -7.57
C LEU A 69 -2.16 -13.52 -7.09
N GLY A 70 -3.17 -13.28 -6.25
CA GLY A 70 -4.11 -14.29 -5.81
C GLY A 70 -3.59 -15.20 -4.70
N GLY A 71 -4.45 -16.14 -4.27
CA GLY A 71 -4.18 -16.99 -3.11
C GLY A 71 -4.69 -16.36 -1.81
N ARG A 72 -5.30 -17.21 -0.97
CA ARG A 72 -5.99 -16.79 0.25
C ARG A 72 -5.12 -15.95 1.19
N GLU A 73 -3.87 -16.36 1.40
CA GLU A 73 -2.95 -15.66 2.29
C GLU A 73 -2.66 -14.23 1.80
N LEU A 74 -2.35 -14.06 0.51
CA LEU A 74 -2.12 -12.74 -0.07
C LEU A 74 -3.39 -11.89 -0.08
N GLY A 75 -4.55 -12.50 -0.30
CA GLY A 75 -5.84 -11.84 -0.15
C GLY A 75 -6.06 -11.29 1.26
N LEU A 76 -5.75 -12.09 2.30
CA LEU A 76 -5.90 -11.69 3.70
C LEU A 76 -4.95 -10.55 4.07
N LYS A 77 -3.66 -10.68 3.71
CA LYS A 77 -2.65 -9.62 3.89
C LYS A 77 -3.09 -8.34 3.18
N ALA A 78 -3.64 -8.44 1.97
CA ALA A 78 -4.15 -7.28 1.24
C ALA A 78 -5.35 -6.61 1.95
N ALA A 79 -6.31 -7.39 2.47
CA ALA A 79 -7.44 -6.84 3.23
C ALA A 79 -6.95 -6.08 4.48
N GLN A 80 -6.03 -6.66 5.24
CA GLN A 80 -5.41 -6.03 6.41
C GLN A 80 -4.66 -4.74 6.03
N LEU A 81 -3.88 -4.76 4.94
CA LEU A 81 -3.17 -3.57 4.47
C LEU A 81 -4.12 -2.45 4.02
N LEU A 82 -5.27 -2.79 3.41
CA LEU A 82 -6.28 -1.79 3.07
C LEU A 82 -6.85 -1.11 4.32
N GLY A 83 -7.20 -1.88 5.35
CA GLY A 83 -7.68 -1.34 6.63
C GLY A 83 -6.65 -0.43 7.30
N ALA A 84 -5.39 -0.88 7.36
CA ALA A 84 -4.29 -0.10 7.91
C ALA A 84 -4.08 1.21 7.11
N SER A 85 -4.06 1.13 5.79
CA SER A 85 -3.86 2.29 4.91
C SER A 85 -4.98 3.34 5.03
N ASP A 86 -6.23 2.91 5.19
CA ASP A 86 -7.39 3.78 5.36
C ASP A 86 -7.32 4.47 6.74
N ARG A 87 -6.88 3.76 7.79
CA ARG A 87 -6.69 4.31 9.13
C ARG A 87 -5.55 5.32 9.25
N MET A 88 -4.46 5.11 8.50
CA MET A 88 -3.22 5.89 8.57
C MET A 88 -3.25 7.17 7.71
N LEU A 89 -4.29 7.37 6.89
CA LEU A 89 -4.41 8.60 6.12
C LEU A 89 -4.51 9.84 7.02
N PRO A 90 -3.90 10.98 6.61
CA PRO A 90 -4.07 12.23 7.31
C PRO A 90 -5.55 12.64 7.42
N PRO A 91 -5.95 13.30 8.52
CA PRO A 91 -7.27 13.91 8.60
C PRO A 91 -7.51 14.84 7.40
N ALA A 92 -8.72 14.79 6.84
CA ALA A 92 -9.12 15.55 5.64
C ALA A 92 -8.33 15.24 4.36
N HIS A 93 -7.58 14.12 4.29
CA HIS A 93 -7.00 13.67 3.03
C HIS A 93 -8.10 13.42 1.98
N VAL A 94 -7.96 14.04 0.81
CA VAL A 94 -8.87 13.85 -0.32
C VAL A 94 -8.18 12.96 -1.33
N ALA A 95 -8.65 11.72 -1.46
CA ALA A 95 -8.10 10.75 -2.39
C ALA A 95 -8.22 11.23 -3.85
N THR A 96 -7.11 11.22 -4.56
CA THR A 96 -6.99 11.41 -6.01
C THR A 96 -7.72 10.30 -6.78
N ALA A 97 -7.92 10.48 -8.09
CA ALA A 97 -8.52 9.45 -8.93
C ALA A 97 -7.73 8.13 -8.88
N LEU A 98 -6.40 8.23 -8.93
CA LEU A 98 -5.48 7.11 -8.87
C LEU A 98 -5.59 6.33 -7.54
N GLU A 99 -5.66 7.03 -6.42
CA GLU A 99 -5.81 6.40 -5.10
C GLU A 99 -7.14 5.67 -4.97
N ARG A 100 -8.25 6.28 -5.44
CA ARG A 100 -9.57 5.65 -5.41
C ARG A 100 -9.63 4.41 -6.28
N GLU A 101 -9.08 4.47 -7.49
CA GLU A 101 -9.02 3.33 -8.40
C GLU A 101 -8.17 2.18 -7.82
N THR A 102 -7.01 2.51 -7.27
CA THR A 102 -6.11 1.54 -6.63
C THR A 102 -6.82 0.85 -5.46
N ARG A 103 -7.49 1.62 -4.59
CA ARG A 103 -8.27 1.12 -3.46
C ARG A 103 -9.41 0.20 -3.89
N ALA A 104 -10.16 0.58 -4.92
CA ALA A 104 -11.28 -0.21 -5.44
C ALA A 104 -10.82 -1.52 -6.09
N THR A 105 -9.73 -1.45 -6.87
CA THR A 105 -9.16 -2.63 -7.54
C THR A 105 -8.62 -3.63 -6.51
N ALA A 106 -7.88 -3.15 -5.51
CA ALA A 106 -7.35 -3.99 -4.43
C ALA A 106 -8.48 -4.70 -3.66
N GLU A 107 -9.55 -3.99 -3.31
CA GLU A 107 -10.71 -4.58 -2.63
C GLU A 107 -11.42 -5.60 -3.50
N SER A 108 -11.69 -5.29 -4.77
CA SER A 108 -12.34 -6.22 -5.68
C SER A 108 -11.53 -7.52 -5.82
N ALA A 109 -10.22 -7.41 -5.97
CA ALA A 109 -9.33 -8.57 -6.06
C ALA A 109 -9.31 -9.37 -4.76
N ALA A 110 -9.22 -8.71 -3.60
CA ALA A 110 -9.22 -9.37 -2.29
C ALA A 110 -10.55 -10.08 -2.02
N ARG A 111 -11.69 -9.43 -2.28
CA ARG A 111 -13.03 -10.03 -2.15
C ARG A 111 -13.24 -11.21 -3.09
N THR A 112 -12.67 -11.17 -4.29
CA THR A 112 -12.73 -12.31 -5.24
C THR A 112 -12.08 -13.56 -4.65
N VAL A 113 -11.00 -13.39 -3.90
CA VAL A 113 -10.25 -14.50 -3.30
C VAL A 113 -10.84 -14.96 -1.96
N LEU A 114 -11.31 -14.03 -1.13
CA LEU A 114 -11.72 -14.29 0.25
C LEU A 114 -13.24 -14.46 0.43
N GLY A 115 -14.04 -13.86 -0.45
CA GLY A 115 -15.44 -13.55 -0.17
C GLY A 115 -15.59 -12.39 0.82
N ASP A 116 -16.84 -11.93 1.00
CA ASP A 116 -17.11 -10.71 1.75
C ASP A 116 -16.81 -10.83 3.25
N ALA A 117 -17.29 -11.87 3.91
CA ALA A 117 -17.18 -11.98 5.37
C ALA A 117 -15.73 -12.00 5.85
N GLU A 118 -14.85 -12.69 5.12
CA GLU A 118 -13.43 -12.77 5.46
C GLU A 118 -12.68 -11.50 5.05
N TYR A 119 -13.02 -10.89 3.92
CA TYR A 119 -12.49 -9.57 3.57
C TYR A 119 -12.79 -8.55 4.67
N GLU A 120 -14.05 -8.46 5.14
CA GLU A 120 -14.44 -7.52 6.18
C GLU A 120 -13.69 -7.76 7.49
N ALA A 121 -13.51 -9.03 7.88
CA ALA A 121 -12.75 -9.38 9.08
C ALA A 121 -11.28 -8.95 8.97
N GLY A 122 -10.62 -9.26 7.84
CA GLY A 122 -9.24 -8.86 7.60
C GLY A 122 -9.06 -7.34 7.52
N TYR A 123 -9.99 -6.65 6.86
CA TYR A 123 -10.00 -5.18 6.79
C TYR A 123 -10.15 -4.55 8.18
N ALA A 124 -11.07 -5.05 8.99
CA ALA A 124 -11.26 -4.57 10.36
C ALA A 124 -10.04 -4.82 11.24
N GLU A 125 -9.40 -6.00 11.13
CA GLU A 125 -8.14 -6.30 11.81
C GLU A 125 -7.04 -5.31 11.40
N GLY A 126 -6.90 -5.09 10.09
CA GLY A 126 -5.98 -4.12 9.50
C GLY A 126 -6.08 -2.72 10.07
N GLY A 127 -7.31 -2.24 10.31
CA GLY A 127 -7.56 -0.91 10.89
C GLY A 127 -7.07 -0.75 12.34
N ASN A 128 -6.69 -1.84 13.01
CA ASN A 128 -6.13 -1.83 14.37
C ASN A 128 -4.60 -1.98 14.40
N LEU A 129 -3.96 -2.21 13.25
CA LEU A 129 -2.52 -2.41 13.17
C LEU A 129 -1.75 -1.09 13.35
N SER A 130 -0.58 -1.20 13.97
CA SER A 130 0.44 -0.15 13.95
C SER A 130 1.09 -0.02 12.57
N LYS A 131 1.87 1.06 12.36
CA LYS A 131 2.67 1.26 11.14
C LYS A 131 3.67 0.13 10.96
N GLU A 132 4.29 -0.30 12.05
CA GLU A 132 5.29 -1.38 12.08
C GLU A 132 4.67 -2.73 11.74
N GLU A 133 3.51 -3.04 12.31
CA GLU A 133 2.77 -4.28 12.04
C GLU A 133 2.29 -4.34 10.60
N ALA A 134 1.71 -3.25 10.08
CA ALA A 134 1.31 -3.16 8.68
C ALA A 134 2.51 -3.32 7.74
N THR A 135 3.66 -2.71 8.06
CA THR A 135 4.88 -2.85 7.27
C THR A 135 5.45 -4.27 7.33
N ALA A 136 5.28 -5.01 8.42
CA ALA A 136 5.70 -6.41 8.50
C ALA A 136 4.93 -7.30 7.52
N LEU A 137 3.64 -7.01 7.28
CA LEU A 137 2.80 -7.77 6.35
C LEU A 137 3.24 -7.67 4.89
N VAL A 138 3.96 -6.62 4.49
CA VAL A 138 4.33 -6.35 3.08
C VAL A 138 5.38 -7.31 2.52
N ARG A 139 6.02 -8.11 3.38
CA ARG A 139 7.12 -9.00 2.99
C ARG A 139 6.58 -10.35 2.51
N ARG A 140 7.28 -10.94 1.52
CA ARG A 140 7.13 -12.36 1.18
C ARG A 140 7.86 -13.17 2.24
N ASP A 141 7.19 -14.16 2.80
CA ASP A 141 7.90 -15.23 3.51
C ASP A 141 8.77 -15.94 2.46
N ARG A 142 10.09 -15.97 2.70
CA ARG A 142 11.07 -16.57 1.77
C ARG A 142 11.05 -18.09 1.85
#